data_AF-A0A8S2VUG4-F1
#
_entry.id   AF-A0A8S2VUG4-F1
#
_cell.length_a   1.000
_cell.length_b   1.000
_cell.length_c   1.000
_cell.angle_alpha   90.00
_cell.angle_beta   90.00
_cell.angle_gamma   90.00
#
_symmetry.space_group_name_H-M   'P 1'
#
loop_
_entity.id
_entity.type
_entity.pdbx_description
1 polymer ?
#
loop_
_entity_poly.entity_id
_entity_poly.type
_entity_poly.pdbx_seq_one_letter_code
_entity_poly.pdbx_strand_id
1 'polypeptide(L)'
;MRIIMGAAQGCIWPTLFRLNSFWVPAQERTVLFSFPRTGPSIGTIISMIIGGLFCSINLNNYVPFLFRYGWSYFYYALGVPGIIWSIAWYILSSDAPETNKFMSKKEKDYIQMCKNDECLQDKKTKTPWLSIFRSKAFWATMIGQFFTDCGGYALWNVVPEYMNEVLFFPIKQVRDRKWNYLYIP
;
A
#
# COMPACT_ATOMS: atom_id res chain seq x y z
N MET A 1 12.41 -3.16 -15.43
CA MET A 1 11.63 -3.66 -14.28
C MET A 1 10.93 -2.55 -13.47
N ARG A 2 11.62 -1.52 -12.99
CA ARG A 2 10.99 -0.48 -12.12
C ARG A 2 9.84 0.30 -12.76
N ILE A 3 9.93 0.64 -14.05
CA ILE A 3 8.86 1.34 -14.78
C ILE A 3 7.57 0.52 -14.81
N ILE A 4 7.69 -0.79 -15.10
CA ILE A 4 6.55 -1.71 -15.17
C ILE A 4 5.90 -1.86 -13.79
N MET A 5 6.72 -1.97 -12.74
CA MET A 5 6.22 -2.03 -11.36
C MET A 5 5.49 -0.74 -10.97
N GLY A 6 6.04 0.43 -11.31
CA GLY A 6 5.39 1.71 -11.05
C GLY A 6 4.06 1.86 -11.81
N ALA A 7 4.02 1.43 -13.07
CA ALA A 7 2.79 1.43 -13.86
C ALA A 7 1.72 0.52 -13.25
N ALA A 8 2.10 -0.69 -12.81
CA ALA A 8 1.18 -1.62 -12.15
C ALA A 8 0.64 -1.07 -10.82
N GLN A 9 1.49 -0.42 -10.01
CA GLN A 9 1.11 0.13 -8.71
C GLN A 9 0.22 1.38 -8.83
N GLY A 10 0.39 2.18 -9.87
CA GLY A 10 -0.40 3.40 -10.08
C GLY A 10 -1.91 3.16 -10.21
N CYS A 11 -2.31 2.00 -10.73
CA CYS A 11 -3.71 1.65 -10.94
C CYS A 11 -4.44 1.16 -9.68
N ILE A 12 -3.72 0.91 -8.58
CA ILE A 12 -4.29 0.28 -7.38
C ILE A 12 -5.32 1.20 -6.71
N TRP A 13 -4.95 2.44 -6.40
CA TRP A 13 -5.82 3.39 -5.72
C TRP A 13 -7.10 3.76 -6.49
N PRO A 14 -7.07 4.08 -7.81
CA PRO A 14 -8.31 4.36 -8.54
C PRO A 14 -9.23 3.14 -8.64
N THR A 15 -8.67 1.95 -8.78
CA THR A 15 -9.46 0.70 -8.80
C THR A 15 -10.09 0.43 -7.45
N LEU A 16 -9.36 0.65 -6.36
CA LEU A 16 -9.85 0.50 -5.00
C LEU A 16 -10.97 1.49 -4.67
N PHE A 17 -10.85 2.76 -5.10
CA PHE A 17 -11.91 3.74 -4.91
C PHE A 17 -13.17 3.39 -5.68
N ARG A 18 -13.02 2.86 -6.90
CA ARG A 18 -14.15 2.35 -7.70
C ARG A 18 -14.80 1.15 -7.02
N LEU A 19 -14.02 0.16 -6.57
CA LEU A 19 -14.55 -1.02 -5.89
C LEU A 19 -15.32 -0.62 -4.63
N ASN A 20 -14.72 0.21 -3.78
CA ASN A 20 -15.40 0.69 -2.57
C ASN A 20 -16.65 1.52 -2.87
N SER A 21 -16.72 2.22 -4.00
CA SER A 21 -17.92 2.98 -4.36
C SER A 21 -19.16 2.11 -4.59
N PHE A 22 -18.99 0.85 -4.99
CA PHE A 22 -20.08 -0.12 -5.17
C PHE A 22 -20.39 -0.95 -3.93
N TRP A 23 -19.38 -1.18 -3.09
CA TRP A 23 -19.45 -2.10 -1.95
C TRP A 23 -19.76 -1.42 -0.62
N VAL A 24 -19.52 -0.11 -0.51
CA VAL A 24 -19.57 0.60 0.76
C VAL A 24 -20.70 1.64 0.78
N PRO A 25 -21.68 1.52 1.70
CA PRO A 25 -22.71 2.54 1.89
C PRO A 25 -22.12 3.85 2.43
N ALA A 26 -22.73 4.98 2.08
CA ALA A 26 -22.17 6.31 2.37
C ALA A 26 -21.97 6.60 3.87
N GLN A 27 -22.83 6.04 4.72
CA GLN A 27 -22.78 6.20 6.18
C GLN A 27 -21.50 5.63 6.78
N GLU A 28 -20.96 4.55 6.21
CA GLU A 28 -19.76 3.85 6.73
C GLU A 28 -18.52 4.06 5.87
N ARG A 29 -18.64 4.88 4.81
CA ARG A 29 -17.61 5.07 3.79
C ARG A 29 -16.26 5.44 4.36
N THR A 30 -16.20 6.38 5.29
CA THR A 30 -14.94 6.86 5.84
C THR A 30 -14.19 5.78 6.62
N VAL A 31 -14.90 4.93 7.36
CA VAL A 31 -14.30 3.86 8.17
C VAL A 31 -13.75 2.76 7.27
N LEU A 32 -14.55 2.31 6.30
CA LEU A 32 -14.17 1.27 5.34
C LEU A 32 -13.04 1.74 4.41
N PHE A 33 -13.00 3.01 4.01
CA PHE A 33 -11.88 3.56 3.23
C PHE A 33 -10.57 3.66 4.03
N SER A 34 -10.66 3.85 5.35
CA SER A 34 -9.48 3.98 6.21
C SER A 34 -8.73 2.65 6.35
N PHE A 35 -9.44 1.52 6.28
CA PHE A 35 -8.85 0.20 6.48
C PHE A 35 -7.82 -0.20 5.41
N PRO A 36 -8.09 -0.10 4.08
CA PRO A 36 -7.07 -0.34 3.06
C PRO A 36 -5.89 0.64 3.12
N ARG A 37 -6.11 1.85 3.65
CA ARG A 37 -5.08 2.89 3.72
C ARG A 37 -3.99 2.59 4.75
N THR A 38 -4.26 1.78 5.77
CA THR A 38 -3.25 1.37 6.77
C THR A 38 -2.38 0.19 6.32
N GLY A 39 -2.84 -0.59 5.34
CA GLY A 39 -2.14 -1.76 4.82
C GLY A 39 -0.69 -1.51 4.37
N PRO A 40 -0.39 -0.45 3.59
CA PRO A 40 0.99 -0.13 3.17
C PRO A 40 1.96 0.05 4.34
N SER A 41 1.53 0.68 5.43
CA SER A 41 2.35 0.89 6.63
C SER A 41 2.71 -0.43 7.30
N ILE A 42 1.74 -1.32 7.45
CA ILE A 42 1.94 -2.67 8.02
C ILE A 42 2.88 -3.49 7.13
N GLY A 43 2.65 -3.47 5.82
CA GLY A 43 3.50 -4.15 4.85
C GLY A 43 4.94 -3.66 4.87
N THR A 44 5.15 -2.35 5.09
CA THR A 44 6.50 -1.77 5.23
C THR A 44 7.21 -2.31 6.47
N ILE A 45 6.53 -2.34 7.63
CA ILE A 45 7.10 -2.87 8.88
C ILE A 45 7.51 -4.34 8.71
N ILE A 46 6.61 -5.15 8.14
CA ILE A 46 6.88 -6.58 7.90
C ILE A 46 8.07 -6.74 6.93
N SER A 47 8.10 -5.97 5.84
CA SER A 47 9.20 -6.00 4.87
C SER A 47 10.53 -5.59 5.48
N MET A 48 10.54 -4.60 6.38
CA MET A 48 11.74 -4.17 7.10
C MET A 48 12.24 -5.23 8.08
N ILE A 49 11.34 -5.90 8.81
CA ILE A 49 11.71 -6.99 9.73
C ILE A 49 12.31 -8.16 8.95
N ILE A 50 11.62 -8.60 7.89
CA ILE A 50 12.08 -9.69 7.03
C ILE A 50 13.42 -9.32 6.39
N GLY A 51 13.53 -8.12 5.81
CA GLY A 51 14.77 -7.62 5.22
C GLY A 51 15.92 -7.56 6.23
N GLY A 52 15.63 -7.13 7.47
CA GLY A 52 16.58 -7.11 8.58
C GLY A 52 17.04 -8.51 9.00
N LEU A 53 16.14 -9.50 9.03
CA LEU A 53 16.48 -10.90 9.29
C LEU A 53 17.37 -11.49 8.19
N PHE A 54 17.02 -11.29 6.92
CA PHE A 54 17.82 -11.74 5.79
C PHE A 54 19.19 -11.04 5.71
N CYS A 55 19.30 -9.79 6.17
CA CYS A 55 20.57 -9.06 6.20
C CYS A 55 21.43 -9.38 7.44
N SER A 56 20.81 -9.76 8.57
CA SER A 56 21.50 -10.09 9.83
C SER A 56 21.96 -11.54 9.88
N ILE A 57 21.25 -12.45 9.22
CA ILE A 57 21.69 -13.84 9.10
C ILE A 57 22.81 -13.84 8.06
N ASN A 58 24.05 -13.78 8.56
CA ASN A 58 25.23 -14.16 7.80
C ASN A 58 25.08 -15.64 7.42
N LEU A 59 24.35 -15.95 6.34
CA LEU A 59 24.27 -17.26 5.69
C LEU A 59 25.63 -17.74 5.14
N ASN A 60 26.71 -17.07 5.54
CA ASN A 60 28.09 -17.37 5.21
C ASN A 60 28.53 -18.74 5.74
N ASN A 61 27.97 -19.21 6.88
CA ASN A 61 28.40 -20.46 7.52
C ASN A 61 27.53 -21.69 7.21
N TYR A 62 26.29 -21.53 6.72
CA TYR A 62 25.38 -22.68 6.54
C TYR A 62 25.14 -23.05 5.07
N VAL A 63 25.21 -22.12 4.12
CA VAL A 63 24.98 -22.42 2.68
C VAL A 63 25.79 -21.48 1.78
N PRO A 64 27.01 -21.86 1.35
CA PRO A 64 27.91 -20.98 0.58
C PRO A 64 27.38 -20.56 -0.81
N PHE A 65 26.36 -21.24 -1.36
CA PHE A 65 25.74 -20.90 -2.64
C PHE A 65 24.81 -19.66 -2.57
N LEU A 66 24.36 -19.27 -1.37
CA LEU A 66 23.39 -18.17 -1.19
C LEU A 66 24.00 -16.78 -1.38
N PHE A 67 25.33 -16.62 -1.42
CA PHE A 67 25.94 -15.30 -1.63
C PHE A 67 25.68 -14.74 -3.04
N ARG A 68 25.51 -15.61 -4.05
CA ARG A 68 25.24 -15.19 -5.44
C ARG A 68 23.75 -14.83 -5.68
N TYR A 69 22.83 -15.30 -4.82
CA TYR A 69 21.38 -15.20 -5.02
C TYR A 69 20.58 -14.69 -3.80
N GLY A 70 21.21 -14.33 -2.68
CA GLY A 70 20.55 -14.03 -1.40
C GLY A 70 19.51 -12.91 -1.46
N TRP A 71 19.80 -11.84 -2.22
CA TRP A 71 18.83 -10.76 -2.44
C TRP A 71 17.62 -11.20 -3.27
N SER A 72 17.80 -12.17 -4.17
CA SER A 72 16.70 -12.74 -4.96
C SER A 72 15.71 -13.49 -4.08
N TYR A 73 16.17 -14.21 -3.04
CA TYR A 73 15.30 -14.92 -2.10
C TYR A 73 14.41 -14.01 -1.28
N PHE A 74 14.87 -12.80 -0.93
CA PHE A 74 14.02 -11.80 -0.29
C PHE A 74 12.83 -11.42 -1.19
N TYR A 75 13.08 -11.20 -2.49
CA TYR A 75 12.01 -10.92 -3.45
C TYR A 75 11.05 -12.10 -3.63
N TYR A 76 11.54 -13.35 -3.61
CA TYR A 76 10.67 -14.53 -3.67
C TYR A 76 9.85 -14.71 -2.38
N ALA A 77 10.45 -14.48 -1.21
CA ALA A 77 9.80 -14.61 0.09
C ALA A 77 8.63 -13.63 0.27
N LEU A 78 8.73 -12.42 -0.27
CA LEU A 78 7.63 -11.45 -0.28
C LEU A 78 6.70 -11.61 -1.48
N GLY A 79 7.25 -11.98 -2.65
CA GLY A 79 6.51 -12.06 -3.90
C GLY A 79 5.56 -13.25 -3.99
N VAL A 80 5.99 -14.45 -3.57
CA VAL A 80 5.17 -15.68 -3.68
C VAL A 80 3.88 -15.58 -2.85
N PRO A 81 3.90 -15.17 -1.57
CA PRO A 81 2.68 -14.96 -0.80
C PRO A 81 1.75 -13.90 -1.44
N GLY A 82 2.34 -12.84 -2.01
CA GLY A 82 1.58 -11.81 -2.72
C GLY A 82 0.85 -12.35 -3.96
N ILE A 83 1.47 -13.25 -4.72
CA ILE A 83 0.83 -13.91 -5.87
C ILE A 83 -0.30 -14.82 -5.42
N ILE A 84 -0.07 -15.64 -4.38
CA ILE A 84 -1.10 -16.53 -3.81
C ILE A 84 -2.31 -15.70 -3.34
N TRP A 85 -2.05 -14.60 -2.62
CA TRP A 85 -3.09 -13.69 -2.17
C TRP A 85 -3.84 -13.03 -3.34
N SER A 86 -3.14 -12.66 -4.42
CA SER A 86 -3.76 -12.08 -5.61
C SER A 86 -4.70 -13.06 -6.30
N ILE A 87 -4.31 -14.34 -6.38
CA ILE A 87 -5.15 -15.41 -6.94
C ILE A 87 -6.38 -15.63 -6.05
N ALA A 88 -6.19 -15.69 -4.73
CA ALA A 88 -7.30 -15.79 -3.79
C ALA A 88 -8.26 -14.60 -3.94
N TRP A 89 -7.73 -13.38 -4.00
CA TRP A 89 -8.52 -12.17 -4.20
C TRP A 89 -9.30 -12.20 -5.51
N TYR A 90 -8.70 -12.69 -6.60
CA TYR A 90 -9.39 -12.82 -7.89
C TYR A 90 -10.59 -13.78 -7.83
N ILE A 91 -10.53 -14.83 -7.00
CA ILE A 91 -11.63 -15.79 -6.84
C ILE A 91 -12.72 -15.26 -5.90
N LEU A 92 -12.34 -14.54 -4.84
CA LEU A 92 -13.27 -14.05 -3.82
C LEU A 92 -13.91 -12.69 -4.18
N SER A 93 -13.20 -11.84 -4.91
CA SER A 93 -13.66 -10.49 -5.25
C SER A 93 -14.62 -10.52 -6.44
N SER A 94 -15.64 -9.68 -6.41
CA SER A 94 -16.60 -9.53 -7.52
C SER A 94 -16.84 -8.04 -7.76
N ASP A 95 -16.93 -7.65 -9.03
CA ASP A 95 -17.05 -6.24 -9.44
C ASP A 95 -18.32 -5.58 -8.91
N ALA A 96 -19.40 -6.34 -8.74
CA ALA A 96 -20.64 -5.88 -8.15
C ALA A 96 -21.12 -6.79 -7.01
N PRO A 97 -21.71 -6.22 -5.94
CA PRO A 97 -22.32 -7.01 -4.86
C PRO A 97 -23.43 -7.92 -5.38
N GLU A 98 -24.07 -7.55 -6.49
CA GLU A 98 -25.11 -8.35 -7.15
C GLU A 98 -24.60 -9.66 -7.74
N THR A 99 -23.36 -9.68 -8.20
CA THR A 99 -22.70 -10.81 -8.87
C THR A 99 -21.94 -11.73 -7.92
N ASN A 100 -21.77 -11.33 -6.65
CA ASN A 100 -21.00 -12.12 -5.70
C ASN A 100 -21.82 -13.33 -5.20
N LYS A 101 -21.28 -14.54 -5.42
CA LYS A 101 -21.89 -15.80 -4.96
C LYS A 101 -21.73 -16.06 -3.46
N PHE A 102 -20.79 -15.39 -2.80
CA PHE A 102 -20.45 -15.59 -1.39
C PHE A 102 -21.14 -14.59 -0.45
N MET A 103 -21.92 -13.64 -0.97
CA MET A 103 -22.59 -12.61 -0.17
C MET A 103 -23.90 -13.11 0.45
N SER A 104 -24.15 -12.73 1.71
CA SER A 104 -25.41 -13.00 2.39
C SER A 104 -26.55 -12.13 1.85
N LYS A 105 -27.75 -12.71 1.71
CA LYS A 105 -28.94 -11.98 1.21
C LYS A 105 -29.23 -10.71 2.02
N LYS A 106 -29.06 -10.76 3.35
CA LYS A 106 -29.27 -9.61 4.25
C LYS A 106 -28.35 -8.43 3.93
N GLU A 107 -27.10 -8.72 3.62
CA GLU A 107 -26.09 -7.70 3.29
C GLU A 107 -26.36 -7.08 1.92
N LYS A 108 -26.75 -7.92 0.94
CA LYS A 108 -27.15 -7.47 -0.39
C LYS A 108 -28.34 -6.51 -0.33
N ASP A 109 -29.38 -6.87 0.44
CA ASP A 109 -30.56 -6.04 0.59
C ASP A 109 -30.23 -4.71 1.29
N TYR A 110 -29.37 -4.73 2.32
CA TYR A 110 -28.90 -3.53 3.01
C TYR A 110 -28.16 -2.55 2.07
N ILE A 111 -27.20 -3.05 1.28
CA ILE A 111 -26.45 -2.23 0.32
C ILE A 111 -27.40 -1.65 -0.74
N GLN A 112 -28.37 -2.43 -1.23
CA GLN A 112 -29.33 -1.99 -2.23
C GLN A 112 -30.30 -0.94 -1.69
N MET A 113 -30.73 -1.05 -0.43
CA MET A 113 -31.54 -0.02 0.23
C MET A 113 -30.78 1.30 0.35
N CYS A 114 -29.54 1.28 0.84
CA CYS A 114 -28.70 2.48 0.94
C CYS A 114 -28.42 3.14 -0.42
N LYS A 115 -28.26 2.33 -1.47
CA LYS A 115 -27.98 2.82 -2.83
C LYS A 115 -29.21 3.46 -3.50
N ASN A 116 -30.42 3.07 -3.11
CA ASN A 116 -31.66 3.68 -3.61
C ASN A 116 -32.02 4.99 -2.88
N ASP A 117 -31.61 5.12 -1.62
CA ASP A 117 -31.81 6.32 -0.80
C ASP A 117 -30.90 7.48 -1.26
N GLU A 118 -29.69 7.16 -1.72
CA GLU A 118 -28.90 8.08 -2.52
C GLU A 118 -29.49 8.14 -3.94
N CYS A 119 -29.90 9.31 -4.42
CA CYS A 119 -30.33 9.56 -5.80
C CYS A 119 -29.23 9.34 -6.86
N LEU A 120 -28.29 8.42 -6.64
CA LEU A 120 -27.32 7.90 -7.59
C LEU A 120 -28.00 6.87 -8.51
N GLN A 121 -29.08 7.27 -9.18
CA GLN A 121 -29.48 6.55 -10.37
C GLN A 121 -28.33 6.62 -11.36
N ASP A 122 -27.86 5.45 -11.78
CA ASP A 122 -26.84 5.25 -12.82
C ASP A 122 -27.38 5.73 -14.19
N LYS A 123 -27.70 7.01 -14.30
CA LYS A 123 -27.88 7.67 -15.57
C LYS A 123 -26.49 7.77 -16.16
N LYS A 124 -26.19 6.87 -17.11
CA LYS A 124 -25.07 6.93 -18.06
C LYS A 124 -25.04 8.29 -18.76
N THR A 125 -24.63 9.31 -18.04
CA THR A 125 -24.41 10.66 -18.52
C THR A 125 -22.92 10.78 -18.80
N LYS A 126 -22.58 11.43 -19.92
CA LYS A 126 -21.18 11.65 -20.27
C LYS A 126 -20.53 12.42 -19.12
N THR A 127 -19.46 11.88 -18.54
CA THR A 127 -18.71 12.55 -17.48
C THR A 127 -18.23 13.91 -17.99
N PRO A 128 -18.62 15.04 -17.36
CA PRO A 128 -18.31 16.37 -17.86
C PRO A 128 -16.87 16.76 -17.49
N TRP A 129 -15.89 16.18 -18.18
CA TRP A 129 -14.46 16.38 -17.93
C TRP A 129 -14.05 17.86 -17.85
N LEU A 130 -14.51 18.68 -18.80
CA LEU A 130 -14.22 20.13 -18.79
C LEU A 130 -14.78 20.84 -17.54
N SER A 131 -15.94 20.41 -17.05
CA SER A 131 -16.54 21.01 -15.85
C SER A 131 -15.76 20.63 -14.60
N ILE A 132 -15.20 19.42 -14.54
CA ILE A 132 -14.36 18.95 -13.44
C ILE A 132 -13.05 19.76 -13.41
N PHE A 133 -12.37 19.89 -14.56
CA PHE A 133 -11.13 20.66 -14.66
C PHE A 133 -11.33 22.16 -14.43
N ARG A 134 -12.54 22.70 -14.61
CA ARG A 134 -12.86 24.10 -14.34
C ARG A 134 -13.28 24.36 -12.88
N SER A 135 -13.46 23.32 -12.08
CA SER A 135 -13.89 23.44 -10.69
C SER A 135 -12.76 23.91 -9.78
N LYS A 136 -13.01 24.95 -8.97
CA LYS A 136 -12.06 25.44 -7.95
C LYS A 136 -11.76 24.39 -6.88
N ALA A 137 -12.75 23.57 -6.52
CA ALA A 137 -12.59 22.52 -5.52
C ALA A 137 -11.61 21.43 -5.99
N PHE A 138 -11.63 21.10 -7.29
CA PHE A 138 -10.70 20.13 -7.87
C PHE A 138 -9.25 20.60 -7.75
N TRP A 139 -8.96 21.85 -8.13
CA TRP A 139 -7.63 22.43 -8.02
C TRP A 139 -7.17 22.61 -6.57
N ALA A 140 -8.07 23.02 -5.66
CA ALA A 140 -7.75 23.13 -4.24
C ALA A 140 -7.30 21.78 -3.65
N THR A 141 -8.02 20.70 -3.98
CA THR A 141 -7.65 19.35 -3.53
C THR A 141 -6.35 18.86 -4.17
N MET A 142 -6.14 19.10 -5.48
CA MET A 142 -4.88 18.72 -6.15
C MET A 142 -3.67 19.42 -5.53
N ILE A 143 -3.76 20.73 -5.33
CA ILE A 143 -2.67 21.53 -4.77
C ILE A 143 -2.41 21.10 -3.31
N GLY A 144 -3.46 20.94 -2.51
CA GLY A 144 -3.35 20.48 -1.12
C GLY A 144 -2.68 19.10 -1.00
N GLN A 145 -3.07 18.17 -1.86
CA GLN A 145 -2.45 16.85 -1.92
C GLN A 145 -0.98 16.92 -2.35
N PHE A 146 -0.67 17.73 -3.39
CA PHE A 146 0.70 17.92 -3.85
C PHE A 146 1.63 18.45 -2.75
N PHE A 147 1.19 19.45 -1.98
CA PHE A 147 1.99 19.98 -0.87
C PHE A 147 2.16 18.96 0.26
N THR A 148 1.12 18.17 0.55
CA THR A 148 1.18 17.12 1.57
C THR A 148 2.18 16.03 1.17
N ASP A 149 2.13 15.59 -0.08
CA ASP A 149 3.06 14.58 -0.59
C ASP A 149 4.49 15.14 -0.68
N CYS A 150 4.68 16.34 -1.22
CA CYS A 150 5.98 16.98 -1.33
C CYS A 150 6.62 17.21 0.05
N GLY A 151 5.85 17.74 1.02
CA GLY A 151 6.31 17.93 2.39
C GLY A 151 6.64 16.61 3.09
N GLY A 152 5.79 15.58 2.90
CA GLY A 152 6.05 14.24 3.41
C GLY A 152 7.35 13.65 2.85
N TYR A 153 7.53 13.66 1.54
CA TYR A 153 8.76 13.14 0.91
C TYR A 153 10.00 13.93 1.31
N ALA A 154 9.91 15.25 1.44
CA ALA A 154 11.02 16.07 1.93
C ALA A 154 11.44 15.65 3.34
N LEU A 155 10.48 15.49 4.26
CA LEU A 155 10.73 14.98 5.61
C LEU A 155 11.40 13.60 5.58
N TRP A 156 10.86 12.65 4.80
CA TRP A 156 11.43 11.30 4.70
C TRP A 156 12.89 11.28 4.22
N ASN A 157 13.28 12.17 3.31
CA ASN A 157 14.66 12.25 2.81
C ASN A 157 15.60 13.01 3.75
N VAL A 158 15.12 14.05 4.44
CA VAL A 158 15.95 14.87 5.35
C VAL A 158 16.19 14.16 6.69
N VAL A 159 15.28 13.29 7.14
CA VAL A 159 15.44 12.52 8.40
C VAL A 159 16.79 11.81 8.52
N PRO A 160 17.24 10.98 7.56
CA PRO A 160 18.53 10.29 7.67
C PRO A 160 19.73 11.24 7.65
N GLU A 161 19.66 12.35 6.92
CA GLU A 161 20.72 13.36 6.85
C GLU A 161 20.83 14.16 8.16
N TYR A 162 19.70 14.62 8.68
CA TYR A 162 19.60 15.31 9.95
C TYR A 162 20.11 14.48 11.14
N MET A 163 19.78 13.18 11.17
CA MET A 163 20.28 12.26 12.20
C MET A 163 21.81 12.11 12.17
N ASN A 164 22.42 12.21 10.99
CA ASN A 164 23.86 12.04 10.82
C ASN A 164 24.63 13.33 11.12
N GLU A 165 24.13 14.49 10.66
CA GLU A 165 24.85 15.77 10.74
C GLU A 165 24.64 16.53 12.06
N VAL A 166 23.43 16.52 12.61
CA VAL A 166 23.08 17.36 13.79
C VAL A 166 23.13 16.53 15.07
N LEU A 167 22.63 15.30 15.02
CA LEU A 167 22.54 14.41 16.17
C LEU A 167 23.80 13.58 16.40
N PHE A 168 24.79 13.65 15.50
CA PHE A 168 26.04 12.88 15.52
C PHE A 168 25.84 11.39 15.88
N PHE A 169 24.73 10.78 15.45
CA PHE A 169 24.53 9.34 15.54
C PHE A 169 24.98 8.73 14.21
N PRO A 170 26.26 8.32 14.08
CA PRO A 170 26.71 7.74 12.83
C PRO A 170 25.98 6.41 12.64
N ILE A 171 25.27 6.28 11.53
CA ILE A 171 24.52 5.06 11.16
C ILE A 171 25.47 3.83 11.12
N LYS A 172 26.78 4.07 10.92
CA LYS A 172 27.85 3.07 11.08
C LYS A 172 27.98 2.51 12.51
N GLN A 173 27.85 3.31 13.57
CA GLN A 173 28.00 2.83 14.96
C GLN A 173 26.87 1.89 15.39
N VAL A 174 25.65 2.03 14.87
CA VAL A 174 24.56 1.10 15.22
C VAL A 174 24.80 -0.27 14.60
N ARG A 175 25.42 -0.33 13.42
CA ARG A 175 25.90 -1.57 12.81
C ARG A 175 27.07 -2.16 13.61
N ASP A 176 28.08 -1.35 13.93
CA ASP A 176 29.32 -1.84 14.56
C ASP A 176 29.14 -2.20 16.06
N ARG A 177 28.23 -1.53 16.80
CA ARG A 177 27.91 -1.90 18.19
C ARG A 177 27.32 -3.30 18.30
N LYS A 178 26.48 -3.73 17.35
CA LYS A 178 25.87 -5.07 17.40
C LYS A 178 26.88 -6.20 17.14
N TRP A 179 27.99 -5.92 16.44
CA TRP A 179 29.03 -6.92 16.13
C TRP A 179 30.13 -7.01 17.20
N ASN A 180 30.36 -5.96 17.98
CA ASN A 180 31.36 -5.99 19.06
C ASN A 180 30.93 -6.79 20.31
N TYR A 181 29.64 -7.09 20.50
CA TYR A 181 29.19 -8.00 21.57
C TYR A 181 29.32 -9.49 21.21
N LEU A 182 29.69 -9.82 19.97
CA LEU A 182 29.90 -11.19 19.48
C LEU A 182 31.38 -11.60 19.36
N TYR A 183 32.30 -10.67 19.68
CA TYR A 183 33.74 -10.89 19.72
C TYR A 183 34.33 -10.24 20.96
N ILE A 184 34.03 -10.80 22.12
CA ILE A 184 34.90 -10.69 23.29
C ILE A 184 35.40 -12.13 23.54
N PRO A 185 36.71 -12.37 23.62
CA PRO A 185 37.30 -13.71 23.75
C PRO A 185 36.82 -14.47 24.99
#